data_AF-A0A430VI21-F1
#
_entry.id   AF-A0A430VI21-F1
#
_cell.length_a   1.000
_cell.length_b   1.000
_cell.length_c   1.000
_cell.angle_alpha   90.00
_cell.angle_beta   90.00
_cell.angle_gamma   90.00
#
_symmetry.space_group_name_H-M   'P 1'
#
loop_
_entity.id
_entity.type
_entity.pdbx_description
1 polymer ?
#
loop_
_entity_poly.entity_id
_entity_poly.type
_entity_poly.pdbx_seq_one_letter_code
_entity_poly.pdbx_strand_id
1 'polypeptide(L)'
;MGELYLVGMGPGDLPGLTLAAKEALEGAEVVIGYSTYIKLLEEMGLLPGKEVVRKGMTEELDRAEEALEQALSGKRVALVSGGDPGIYGMAAPVLELMEERGFRRV
;
A
#
# COMPACT_ATOMS: atom_id res chain seq x y z
N MET A 1 3.33 4.21 -17.32
CA MET A 1 4.34 3.99 -16.28
C MET A 1 3.55 3.87 -15.00
N GLY A 2 3.70 2.79 -14.26
CA GLY A 2 2.96 2.60 -13.00
C GLY A 2 3.64 3.32 -11.86
N GLU A 3 3.04 3.22 -10.68
CA GLU A 3 3.57 3.83 -9.46
C GLU A 3 3.23 2.93 -8.26
N LEU A 4 4.17 2.77 -7.34
CA LEU A 4 3.95 2.08 -6.06
C LEU A 4 4.18 3.04 -4.91
N TYR A 5 3.09 3.44 -4.25
CA TYR A 5 3.13 4.24 -3.04
C TYR A 5 3.09 3.33 -1.81
N LEU A 6 4.09 3.44 -0.95
CA LEU A 6 4.06 2.86 0.39
C LEU A 6 3.40 3.85 1.33
N VAL A 7 2.16 3.56 1.75
CA VAL A 7 1.32 4.51 2.48
C VAL A 7 1.24 4.12 3.95
N GLY A 8 1.71 5.00 4.82
CA GLY A 8 1.47 4.91 6.27
C GLY A 8 0.15 5.55 6.62
N MET A 9 -0.79 4.79 7.20
CA MET A 9 -2.10 5.31 7.59
C MET A 9 -2.14 5.93 9.00
N GLY A 10 -0.99 6.06 9.66
CA GLY A 10 -0.91 6.58 11.02
C GLY A 10 -1.60 5.65 12.03
N PRO A 11 -2.15 6.20 13.13
CA PRO A 11 -2.71 5.40 14.23
C PRO A 11 -4.06 4.74 13.92
N GLY A 12 -4.70 5.03 12.78
CA GLY A 12 -5.92 4.34 12.32
C GLY A 12 -7.21 5.16 12.38
N ASP A 13 -7.11 6.48 12.55
CA ASP A 13 -8.22 7.43 12.45
C ASP A 13 -7.96 8.50 11.38
N LEU A 14 -9.03 9.09 10.84
CA LEU A 14 -8.94 10.05 9.72
C LEU A 14 -8.06 11.28 10.02
N PRO A 15 -8.12 11.92 11.21
CA PRO A 15 -7.18 12.98 11.60
C PRO A 15 -5.71 12.53 11.67
N GLY A 16 -5.45 11.25 11.88
CA GLY A 16 -4.12 10.67 11.94
C GLY A 16 -3.45 10.47 10.59
N LEU A 17 -4.20 10.56 9.48
CA LEU A 17 -3.64 10.53 8.13
C LEU A 17 -2.97 11.86 7.79
N THR A 18 -1.78 11.79 7.19
CA THR A 18 -1.18 12.96 6.56
C THR A 18 -1.91 13.30 5.26
N LEU A 19 -1.82 14.56 4.82
CA LEU A 19 -2.36 14.97 3.52
C LEU A 19 -1.77 14.13 2.38
N ALA A 20 -0.45 13.87 2.41
CA ALA A 20 0.22 13.07 1.40
C ALA A 20 -0.29 11.61 1.36
N ALA A 21 -0.55 10.99 2.51
CA ALA A 21 -1.14 9.65 2.57
C ALA A 21 -2.54 9.62 1.96
N LYS A 22 -3.35 10.64 2.25
CA LYS A 22 -4.69 10.77 1.68
C LYS A 22 -4.65 10.96 0.16
N GLU A 23 -3.81 11.85 -0.34
CA GLU A 23 -3.65 12.09 -1.78
C GLU A 23 -3.17 10.84 -2.52
N ALA A 24 -2.22 10.08 -1.94
CA ALA A 24 -1.77 8.81 -2.51
C ALA A 24 -2.90 7.77 -2.59
N LEU A 25 -3.73 7.66 -1.55
CA LEU A 25 -4.90 6.79 -1.55
C LEU A 25 -5.94 7.24 -2.59
N GLU A 26 -6.24 8.54 -2.67
CA GLU A 26 -7.20 9.09 -3.62
C GLU A 26 -6.76 8.87 -5.07
N GLY A 27 -5.47 9.02 -5.37
CA GLY A 27 -4.89 8.81 -6.71
C GLY A 27 -4.72 7.35 -7.11
N ALA A 28 -4.74 6.42 -6.15
CA ALA A 28 -4.54 4.99 -6.40
C ALA A 28 -5.73 4.34 -7.12
N GLU A 29 -5.41 3.47 -8.06
CA GLU A 29 -6.35 2.58 -8.76
C GLU A 29 -6.53 1.27 -7.98
N VAL A 30 -5.43 0.79 -7.36
CA VAL A 30 -5.39 -0.42 -6.54
C VAL A 30 -4.91 -0.08 -5.14
N VAL A 31 -5.61 -0.56 -4.12
CA VAL A 31 -5.20 -0.45 -2.72
C VAL A 31 -5.00 -1.86 -2.14
N ILE A 32 -3.80 -2.09 -1.61
CA ILE A 32 -3.36 -3.39 -1.10
C ILE A 32 -2.96 -3.22 0.35
N GLY A 33 -3.34 -4.14 1.22
CA GLY A 33 -2.96 -4.04 2.63
C GLY A 33 -3.43 -5.22 3.47
N TYR A 34 -3.01 -5.20 4.73
CA TYR A 34 -3.54 -6.11 5.74
C TYR A 34 -5.03 -5.84 5.96
N SER A 35 -5.85 -6.89 6.05
CA SER A 35 -7.32 -6.81 6.14
C SER A 35 -7.83 -5.80 7.18
N THR A 36 -7.18 -5.67 8.34
CA THR A 36 -7.58 -4.71 9.37
C THR A 36 -7.38 -3.26 8.92
N TYR A 37 -6.29 -2.94 8.23
CA TYR A 37 -6.01 -1.59 7.74
C TYR A 37 -6.95 -1.20 6.61
N ILE A 38 -7.22 -2.14 5.70
CA ILE A 38 -8.18 -1.94 4.61
C ILE A 38 -9.57 -1.64 5.18
N LYS A 39 -10.01 -2.39 6.19
CA LYS A 39 -11.30 -2.15 6.85
C LYS A 39 -11.41 -0.75 7.45
N LEU A 40 -10.36 -0.26 8.11
CA LEU A 40 -10.33 1.11 8.64
C LEU A 40 -10.45 2.16 7.52
N LEU A 41 -9.73 1.99 6.40
CA LEU A 41 -9.81 2.91 5.27
C LEU A 41 -11.19 2.88 4.57
N GLU A 42 -11.85 1.71 4.54
CA GLU A 42 -13.24 1.56 4.11
C GLU A 42 -14.22 2.33 5.01
N GLU A 43 -14.09 2.18 6.33
CA GLU A 43 -14.90 2.90 7.31
C GLU A 43 -14.71 4.42 7.22
N MET A 44 -13.51 4.87 6.83
CA MET A 44 -13.21 6.27 6.52
C MET A 44 -13.73 6.75 5.16
N GLY A 45 -14.26 5.85 4.33
CA GLY A 45 -14.77 6.19 2.99
C GLY A 45 -13.68 6.53 1.97
N LEU A 46 -12.45 6.05 2.15
CA LEU A 46 -11.30 6.37 1.30
C LEU A 46 -11.09 5.41 0.12
N LEU A 47 -11.83 4.30 0.07
CA LEU A 47 -11.68 3.26 -0.95
C LEU A 47 -12.80 3.16 -2.04
N PRO A 48 -13.73 4.11 -2.22
CA PRO A 48 -14.78 3.95 -3.23
C PRO A 48 -14.21 3.93 -4.65
N GLY A 49 -14.65 2.96 -5.47
CA GLY A 49 -14.27 2.84 -6.87
C GLY A 49 -12.86 2.31 -7.13
N LYS A 50 -12.16 1.82 -6.09
CA LYS A 50 -10.81 1.27 -6.19
C LYS A 50 -10.85 -0.27 -6.23
N GLU A 51 -9.87 -0.87 -6.89
CA GLU A 51 -9.59 -2.29 -6.72
C GLU A 51 -8.95 -2.50 -5.33
N VAL A 52 -9.50 -3.42 -4.53
CA VAL A 52 -9.05 -3.62 -3.14
C VAL A 52 -8.56 -5.04 -2.95
N VAL A 53 -7.28 -5.20 -2.65
CA VAL A 53 -6.65 -6.49 -2.35
C VAL A 53 -6.38 -6.59 -0.85
N ARG A 54 -6.98 -7.60 -0.22
CA ARG A 54 -6.85 -7.87 1.23
C ARG A 54 -6.03 -9.13 1.41
N LYS A 55 -4.89 -9.04 2.10
CA LYS A 55 -4.07 -10.20 2.49
C LYS A 55 -3.93 -10.29 4.01
N GLY A 56 -3.70 -11.49 4.52
CA GLY A 56 -3.58 -11.83 5.94
C GLY A 56 -2.26 -11.39 6.58
N MET A 57 -2.15 -11.55 7.90
CA MET A 57 -1.01 -11.00 8.67
C MET A 57 0.34 -11.64 8.31
N THR A 58 0.34 -12.92 7.93
CA THR A 58 1.56 -13.70 7.60
C THR A 58 1.96 -13.62 6.13
N GLU A 59 1.33 -12.74 5.35
CA GLU A 59 1.45 -12.64 3.89
C GLU A 59 2.15 -11.34 3.47
N GLU A 60 3.23 -10.95 4.18
CA GLU A 60 4.00 -9.74 3.86
C GLU A 60 4.64 -9.81 2.47
N LEU A 61 5.33 -10.91 2.17
CA LEU A 61 5.95 -11.13 0.86
C LEU A 61 4.88 -11.15 -0.24
N ASP A 62 3.77 -11.85 -0.02
CA ASP A 62 2.68 -11.89 -1.00
C ASP A 62 2.09 -10.49 -1.27
N ARG A 63 2.01 -9.62 -0.25
CA ARG A 63 1.58 -8.22 -0.44
C ARG A 63 2.59 -7.42 -1.25
N ALA A 64 3.88 -7.59 -0.96
CA ALA A 64 4.94 -6.90 -1.68
C ALA A 64 4.99 -7.32 -3.15
N GLU A 65 4.88 -8.62 -3.43
CA GLU A 65 4.86 -9.16 -4.79
C GLU A 65 3.66 -8.66 -5.59
N GLU A 66 2.46 -8.77 -5.05
CA GLU A 66 1.25 -8.28 -5.71
C GLU A 66 1.35 -6.78 -6.01
N ALA A 67 1.80 -5.98 -5.04
CA ALA A 67 1.91 -4.54 -5.22
C ALA A 67 2.93 -4.17 -6.30
N LEU A 68 4.06 -4.87 -6.33
CA LEU A 68 5.09 -4.66 -7.33
C LEU A 68 4.60 -5.06 -8.72
N GLU A 69 3.92 -6.20 -8.86
CA GLU A 69 3.39 -6.69 -10.14
C GLU A 69 2.30 -5.78 -10.70
N GLN A 70 1.38 -5.32 -9.86
CA GLN A 70 0.34 -4.36 -10.25
C GLN A 70 0.96 -3.03 -10.69
N ALA A 71 1.98 -2.53 -9.99
CA ALA A 71 2.69 -1.32 -10.40
C ALA A 71 3.44 -1.52 -11.73
N LEU A 72 4.14 -2.64 -11.91
CA LEU A 72 4.82 -2.98 -13.16
C LEU A 72 3.85 -3.14 -14.35
N SER A 73 2.60 -3.51 -14.09
CA SER A 73 1.53 -3.54 -15.12
C SER A 73 1.04 -2.16 -15.55
N GLY A 74 1.52 -1.09 -14.90
CA GLY A 74 1.22 0.30 -15.24
C GLY A 74 0.17 0.97 -14.37
N LYS A 75 -0.32 0.30 -13.32
CA LYS A 75 -1.32 0.86 -12.39
C LYS A 75 -0.65 1.76 -11.33
N ARG A 76 -1.43 2.70 -10.78
CA ARG A 76 -1.08 3.42 -9.54
C ARG A 76 -1.55 2.62 -8.33
N VAL A 77 -0.61 2.13 -7.53
CA VAL A 77 -0.86 1.22 -6.42
C VAL A 77 -0.52 1.90 -5.09
N ALA A 78 -1.41 1.78 -4.11
CA ALA A 78 -1.14 2.14 -2.71
C ALA A 78 -1.04 0.87 -1.86
N LEU A 79 0.16 0.57 -1.35
CA LEU A 79 0.40 -0.51 -0.39
C LEU A 79 0.41 0.07 1.03
N VAL A 80 -0.59 -0.29 1.82
CA VAL A 80 -0.90 0.32 3.12
C VAL A 80 -0.21 -0.42 4.26
N SER A 81 0.45 0.35 5.12
CA SER A 81 0.97 -0.07 6.43
C SER A 81 0.27 0.72 7.55
N GLY A 82 0.07 0.09 8.70
CA GLY A 82 -0.28 0.81 9.93
C GLY A 82 0.89 1.69 10.38
N GLY A 83 0.61 2.86 10.95
CA GLY A 83 1.67 3.79 11.34
C GLY A 83 2.48 4.27 10.14
N ASP A 84 3.75 3.87 10.08
CA ASP A 84 4.74 4.24 9.06
C ASP A 84 5.25 3.00 8.30
N PRO A 85 5.37 3.01 6.96
CA PRO A 85 5.81 1.84 6.19
C PRO A 85 7.26 1.42 6.47
N GLY A 86 8.10 2.32 6.97
CA GLY A 86 9.50 2.08 7.31
C GLY A 86 9.71 1.51 8.72
N ILE A 87 8.69 1.50 9.59
CA ILE A 87 8.79 1.02 10.97
C ILE A 87 7.99 -0.28 11.12
N TYR A 88 8.67 -1.43 10.97
CA TYR A 88 8.03 -2.76 10.96
C TYR A 88 6.87 -2.86 9.95
N GLY A 89 7.00 -2.15 8.82
CA GLY A 89 5.99 -2.06 7.77
C GLY A 89 6.46 -2.64 6.44
N MET A 90 5.77 -2.26 5.36
CA MET A 90 5.97 -2.85 4.02
C MET A 90 7.19 -2.31 3.24
N ALA A 91 7.93 -1.32 3.75
CA ALA A 91 9.05 -0.74 3.00
C ALA A 91 10.21 -1.71 2.81
N ALA A 92 10.63 -2.40 3.88
CA ALA A 92 11.72 -3.38 3.77
C ALA A 92 11.37 -4.55 2.84
N PRO A 93 10.21 -5.25 2.99
CA PRO A 93 9.83 -6.32 2.07
C PRO A 93 9.78 -5.90 0.60
N VAL A 94 9.28 -4.70 0.31
CA VAL A 94 9.21 -4.20 -1.07
C VAL A 94 10.60 -3.87 -1.63
N LEU A 95 11.44 -3.19 -0.86
CA LEU A 95 12.79 -2.82 -1.33
C LEU A 95 13.68 -4.05 -1.53
N GLU A 96 13.59 -5.03 -0.63
CA GLU A 96 14.29 -6.31 -0.76
C GLU A 96 13.85 -7.06 -2.02
N LEU A 97 12.54 -7.13 -2.28
CA LEU A 97 12.00 -7.76 -3.49
C LEU A 97 12.42 -7.01 -4.77
N MET A 98 12.44 -5.68 -4.74
CA MET A 98 12.91 -4.87 -5.87
C MET A 98 14.39 -5.11 -6.14
N GLU A 99 15.22 -5.19 -5.10
CA GLU A 99 16.64 -5.52 -5.21
C GLU A 99 16.84 -6.91 -5.81
N GLU A 100 16.13 -7.93 -5.30
CA GLU A 100 16.18 -9.30 -5.81
C GLU A 100 15.80 -9.38 -7.30
N ARG A 101 14.74 -8.67 -7.71
CA ARG A 101 14.27 -8.64 -9.11
C ARG A 101 15.03 -7.63 -9.99
N GLY A 102 16.00 -6.90 -9.45
CA GLY A 102 16.85 -5.96 -10.20
C GLY A 102 16.19 -4.63 -10.58
N PHE A 103 15.10 -4.24 -9.92
CA PHE A 103 14.42 -2.96 -10.12
C PHE A 103 15.03 -1.85 -9.26
N ARG A 104 15.20 -0.65 -9.84
CA ARG A 104 15.58 0.57 -9.09
C ARG A 104 14.46 1.61 -9.00
N ARG A 105 13.39 1.41 -9.77
CA ARG A 105 12.20 2.24 -9.83
C ARG A 105 11.08 1.44 -10.49
N VAL A 106 9.86 1.73 -10.09
CA VAL A 106 8.62 1.33 -10.77
C VAL A 106 7.86 2.54 -11.27
#